data_AF-A0A8S0FL61-F1
#
_entry.id   AF-A0A8S0FL61-F1
#
_cell.length_a   1.000
_cell.length_b   1.000
_cell.length_c   1.000
_cell.angle_alpha   90.00
_cell.angle_beta   90.00
_cell.angle_gamma   90.00
#
_symmetry.space_group_name_H-M   'P 1'
#
loop_
_entity.id
_entity.type
_entity.pdbx_description
1 polymer ?
#
loop_
_entity_poly.entity_id
_entity_poly.type
_entity_poly.pdbx_seq_one_letter_code
_entity_poly.pdbx_strand_id
1 'polypeptide(L)' 'MVIKRIAERGENIQVWIEPVVFNDLLKWLNALDEKYALRVTQIDVSAAEKPGMVNVLRLEFGRG' A
#
# COMPACT_ATOMS: atom_id res chain seq x y z
N MET A 1 8.21 0.68 7.13
CA MET A 1 7.34 -0.20 6.32
C MET A 1 8.19 -1.31 5.72
N VAL A 2 7.66 -2.54 5.67
CA VAL A 2 8.35 -3.71 5.10
C VAL A 2 7.50 -4.27 3.96
N ILE A 3 8.09 -4.39 2.78
CA ILE A 3 7.45 -4.99 1.60
C ILE A 3 7.76 -6.48 1.58
N LYS A 4 6.73 -7.33 1.59
CA LYS A 4 6.89 -8.78 1.49
C LYS A 4 7.02 -9.25 0.05
N ARG A 5 6.22 -8.68 -0.85
CA ARG A 5 6.15 -9.11 -2.24
C ARG A 5 5.61 -7.99 -3.13
N ILE A 6 6.07 -7.99 -4.38
CA ILE A 6 5.52 -7.21 -5.49
C ILE A 6 5.21 -8.19 -6.61
N ALA A 7 4.08 -8.00 -7.29
CA ALA A 7 3.73 -8.76 -8.49
C ALA A 7 3.02 -7.86 -9.51
N GLU A 8 3.34 -8.04 -10.78
CA GLU A 8 2.63 -7.39 -11.89
C GLU A 8 1.32 -8.13 -12.20
N ARG A 9 0.25 -7.39 -12.50
CA ARG A 9 -1.06 -7.89 -12.90
C ARG A 9 -1.61 -7.04 -14.05
N GLY A 10 -1.30 -7.43 -15.27
CA GLY A 10 -1.62 -6.61 -16.44
C GLY A 10 -0.89 -5.27 -16.35
N GLU A 11 -1.63 -4.16 -16.33
CA GLU A 11 -1.08 -2.81 -16.21
C GLU A 11 -0.90 -2.35 -14.76
N ASN A 12 -1.36 -3.13 -13.79
CA ASN A 12 -1.31 -2.80 -12.37
C ASN A 12 -0.20 -3.57 -11.64
N ILE A 13 0.19 -3.05 -10.47
CA ILE A 13 1.16 -3.66 -9.57
C ILE A 13 0.45 -4.00 -8.26
N GLN A 14 0.48 -5.27 -7.85
CA GLN A 14 0.03 -5.70 -6.53
C GLN A 14 1.22 -5.73 -5.55
N VAL A 15 1.03 -5.17 -4.36
CA VAL A 15 2.03 -5.11 -3.31
C VAL A 15 1.48 -5.72 -2.03
N TRP A 16 2.28 -6.58 -1.39
CA TRP A 16 2.00 -7.11 -0.06
C TRP A 16 2.99 -6.51 0.92
N ILE A 17 2.48 -5.96 2.02
CA ILE A 17 3.30 -5.39 3.08
C ILE A 17 2.97 -6.03 4.42
N GLU A 18 3.89 -5.90 5.38
CA GLU A 18 3.61 -6.20 6.77
C GLU A 18 2.64 -5.19 7.39
N PRO A 19 2.01 -5.53 8.54
CA PRO A 19 1.27 -4.56 9.31
C PRO A 19 2.10 -3.29 9.53
N VAL A 20 1.48 -2.14 9.33
CA VAL A 20 2.18 -0.86 9.26
C VAL A 20 1.45 0.18 10.08
N VAL A 21 2.19 1.17 10.60
CA VAL A 21 1.58 2.34 11.24
C VAL A 21 0.74 3.09 10.21
N PHE A 22 -0.51 3.41 10.54
CA PHE A 22 -1.46 4.00 9.60
C PHE A 22 -0.92 5.28 8.94
N ASN A 23 -0.31 6.17 9.73
CA ASN A 23 0.25 7.41 9.22
C ASN A 23 1.47 7.18 8.30
N ASP A 24 2.25 6.13 8.52
CA ASP A 24 3.37 5.80 7.66
C ASP A 24 2.91 5.23 6.32
N LEU A 25 1.80 4.47 6.33
CA LEU A 25 1.12 4.04 5.10
C LEU A 25 0.69 5.25 4.28
N LEU A 26 -0.03 6.21 4.89
CA LEU A 26 -0.48 7.42 4.19
C LEU A 26 0.67 8.22 3.59
N LYS A 27 1.75 8.44 4.36
CA LYS A 27 2.95 9.15 3.87
C LYS A 27 3.58 8.44 2.68
N TRP A 28 3.66 7.11 2.73
CA TRP A 28 4.24 6.34 1.63
C TRP A 28 3.35 6.35 0.39
N LEU A 29 2.03 6.18 0.53
CA LEU A 29 1.09 6.27 -0.59
C LEU A 29 1.16 7.66 -1.27
N ASN A 30 1.21 8.74 -0.47
CA ASN A 30 1.35 10.09 -1.01
C ASN A 30 2.67 10.28 -1.77
N ALA A 31 3.78 9.77 -1.21
CA ALA A 31 5.08 9.84 -1.88
C ALA A 31 5.12 9.05 -3.20
N LEU A 32 4.35 7.96 -3.32
CA LEU A 32 4.25 7.19 -4.56
C LEU A 32 3.50 7.95 -5.66
N ASP A 33 2.40 8.63 -5.32
CA ASP A 33 1.66 9.46 -6.26
C ASP A 33 2.50 10.66 -6.71
N GLU A 34 3.00 11.44 -5.76
CA GLU A 34 3.74 12.69 -6.04
C GLU A 34 5.03 12.48 -6.84
N LYS A 35 5.78 11.41 -6.58
CA LYS A 35 7.11 11.21 -7.17
C LYS A 35 7.10 10.30 -8.40
N TYR A 36 6.13 9.40 -8.49
CA TYR A 36 6.16 8.33 -9.50
C TYR A 36 4.84 8.18 -10.27
N ALA A 37 3.83 9.02 -10.00
CA ALA A 37 2.49 8.91 -10.59
C ALA A 37 1.88 7.51 -10.40
N LEU A 38 2.25 6.82 -9.32
CA LEU A 38 1.71 5.52 -8.94
C LEU A 38 0.54 5.74 -7.99
N ARG A 39 -0.67 5.58 -8.50
CA ARG A 39 -1.91 5.81 -7.74
C ARG A 39 -2.49 4.51 -7.25
N VAL A 40 -3.09 4.55 -6.06
CA VAL A 40 -3.83 3.42 -5.50
C VAL A 40 -5.07 3.17 -6.34
N THR A 41 -5.15 2.00 -6.99
CA THR A 41 -6.33 1.56 -7.74
C THR A 41 -7.24 0.70 -6.87
N GLN A 42 -6.67 -0.03 -5.92
CA GLN A 42 -7.42 -0.78 -4.92
C GLN A 42 -6.65 -0.85 -3.60
N ILE A 43 -7.35 -0.63 -2.49
CA ILE A 43 -6.82 -0.85 -1.15
C ILE A 43 -7.89 -1.46 -0.24
N ASP A 44 -7.48 -2.44 0.55
CA ASP A 44 -8.26 -3.04 1.63
C ASP A 44 -7.41 -3.06 2.90
N VAL A 45 -7.93 -2.43 3.95
CA VAL A 45 -7.24 -2.18 5.22
C VAL A 45 -8.16 -2.51 6.39
N SER A 46 -7.59 -3.17 7.39
CA SER A 46 -8.27 -3.47 8.65
C SER A 46 -7.40 -3.09 9.84
N ALA A 47 -8.01 -2.91 11.01
CA ALA A 47 -7.25 -2.69 12.24
C ALA A 47 -6.34 -3.88 12.54
N ALA A 48 -5.09 -3.60 12.92
CA ALA A 48 -4.20 -4.63 13.47
C ALA A 48 -4.37 -4.72 14.99
N GLU A 49 -3.75 -5.73 15.61
CA GLU A 49 -3.82 -5.95 17.06
C GLU A 49 -3.29 -4.75 17.87
N LYS A 50 -2.23 -4.10 17.36
CA LYS A 50 -1.62 -2.95 18.02
C LYS A 50 -2.33 -1.66 17.62
N PRO A 51 -2.78 -0.82 18.58
CA PRO A 51 -3.38 0.48 18.28
C PRO A 51 -2.49 1.34 17.36
N GLY A 52 -3.13 1.96 16.36
CA GLY A 52 -2.45 2.80 15.36
C GLY A 52 -1.77 2.03 14.22
N MET A 53 -1.78 0.68 14.26
CA MET A 53 -1.33 -0.16 13.15
C MET A 53 -2.52 -0.72 12.36
N VAL A 54 -2.29 -0.97 11.08
CA VAL A 54 -3.25 -1.56 10.15
C VAL A 54 -2.66 -2.76 9.42
N ASN A 55 -3.51 -3.75 9.15
CA ASN A 55 -3.23 -4.82 8.20
C ASN A 55 -3.64 -4.34 6.82
N VAL A 56 -2.80 -4.59 5.81
CA VAL A 56 -3.13 -4.30 4.41
C VAL A 56 -3.42 -5.63 3.71
N LEU A 57 -4.71 -5.91 3.51
CA LEU A 57 -5.18 -7.18 2.94
C LEU A 57 -5.02 -7.20 1.42
N ARG A 58 -5.19 -6.03 0.80
CA ARG A 58 -4.97 -5.83 -0.63
C ARG A 58 -4.44 -4.43 -0.88
N LEU A 59 -3.44 -4.32 -1.73
CA LEU A 59 -2.93 -3.05 -2.21
C LEU A 59 -2.48 -3.20 -3.66
N GLU A 60 -3.09 -2.41 -4.52
CA GLU A 60 -2.80 -2.35 -5.95
C GLU A 60 -2.59 -0.91 -6.39
N PHE A 61 -1.61 -0.75 -7.29
CA PHE A 61 -1.27 0.51 -7.91
C PHE A 61 -1.44 0.42 -9.42
N GLY A 62 -1.83 1.53 -10.02
CA GLY A 62 -1.79 1.75 -11.47
C GLY A 62 -1.00 3.02 -11.78
N ARG A 63 -0.63 3.19 -13.05
CA ARG A 63 -0.09 4.47 -13.52
C ARG A 63 -1.23 5.46 -13.76
N GLY A 64 -1.08 6.66 -13.22
CA GLY A 64 -1.98 7.80 -13.44
C GLY A 64 -1.69 8.57 -14.72
#